data_AF-A0A353RZ58-F1
#
_entry.id   AF-A0A353RZ58-F1
#
_cell.length_a   1.000
_cell.length_b   1.000
_cell.length_c   1.000
_cell.angle_alpha   90.00
_cell.angle_beta   90.00
_cell.angle_gamma   90.00
#
_symmetry.space_group_name_H-M   'P 1'
#
loop_
_entity.id
_entity.type
_entity.pdbx_description
1 polymer ?
#
loop_
_entity_poly.entity_id
_entity_poly.type
_entity_poly.pdbx_seq_one_letter_code
_entity_poly.pdbx_strand_id
1 'polypeptide(L)'
;MVYIPQGAYYLGDGTSSSDYRFIQGSADDEPWYIDSENAINTTAAAGNGYYYQSSGAAGESATGDVFLIPASFPKGFKSVYAMKYELTEGQWVGFFNTLSLAAKTKRDITSASAGGKNSDSVVDRNTVVWDSSDPKKDATTQRVDRPVTYISWTDMAAYADWAALRPMTELEYEKIARGKDVFPVANEFSWGTASSNDAQAGEIYPSGSDEDGTEQIYDGSSNLNRNSLGWSSGDGRVGGPAAGQKGPLRAGIFAESSTSRTTSGASYYGVLELSGNLSEMVITVGRSQGRQFQGTHGDGNLSTASGYEGNATNIDWAGIDPTDSSLGVTGTVGSGYRGGNFQSSSIRDFQVSTRTNAARDADSLGYSQRYDASSGIFQGGRLVRTAP
;
A
#
# COMPACT_ATOMS: atom_id res chain seq x y z
N MET A 1 -11.03 9.75 -6.04
CA MET A 1 -9.65 9.99 -6.54
C MET A 1 -9.24 11.41 -6.21
N VAL A 2 -7.95 11.67 -6.06
CA VAL A 2 -7.31 12.97 -5.82
C VAL A 2 -6.36 13.25 -6.98
N TYR A 3 -6.41 14.44 -7.57
CA TYR A 3 -5.46 14.84 -8.60
C TYR A 3 -4.13 15.28 -7.97
N ILE A 4 -3.05 14.65 -8.41
CA ILE A 4 -1.67 14.95 -8.02
C ILE A 4 -1.03 15.66 -9.21
N PRO A 5 -0.71 16.97 -9.08
CA PRO A 5 -0.22 17.77 -10.20
C PRO A 5 1.18 17.33 -10.63
N GLN A 6 1.47 17.53 -11.91
CA GLN A 6 2.83 17.40 -12.43
C GLN A 6 3.76 18.38 -11.71
N GLY A 7 4.98 17.96 -11.42
CA GLY A 7 6.03 18.86 -10.95
C GLY A 7 7.14 18.13 -10.21
N ALA A 8 8.22 18.86 -9.97
CA ALA A 8 9.38 18.33 -9.28
C ALA A 8 9.08 18.05 -7.79
N TYR A 9 9.90 17.20 -7.18
CA TYR A 9 9.83 16.86 -5.76
C TYR A 9 11.11 16.19 -5.28
N TYR A 10 11.20 16.01 -3.97
CA TYR A 10 12.32 15.34 -3.31
C TYR A 10 11.93 13.91 -2.90
N LEU A 11 12.88 12.98 -2.99
CA LEU A 11 12.79 11.57 -2.57
C LEU A 11 13.86 11.27 -1.52
N GLY A 12 13.48 10.61 -0.42
CA GLY A 12 14.29 10.54 0.79
C GLY A 12 14.09 11.76 1.69
N ASP A 13 14.71 11.80 2.87
CA ASP A 13 14.48 12.83 3.89
C ASP A 13 15.75 13.39 4.54
N GLY A 14 16.91 13.01 4.00
CA GLY A 14 18.23 13.42 4.48
C GLY A 14 18.60 12.98 5.88
N THR A 15 17.91 11.98 6.43
CA THR A 15 18.38 11.32 7.65
C THR A 15 19.53 10.34 7.35
N SER A 16 20.53 10.33 8.23
CA SER A 16 21.62 9.34 8.21
C SER A 16 21.36 8.09 9.04
N SER A 17 20.21 8.02 9.72
CA SER A 17 19.88 6.91 10.62
C SER A 17 19.27 5.68 9.92
N SER A 18 19.13 5.68 8.59
CA SER A 18 18.54 4.59 7.80
C SER A 18 19.58 3.95 6.90
N ASP A 19 19.56 2.62 6.81
CA ASP A 19 20.36 1.88 5.83
C ASP A 19 19.66 1.78 4.45
N TYR A 20 18.45 2.32 4.31
CA TYR A 20 17.65 2.32 3.08
C TYR A 20 17.33 3.76 2.70
N ARG A 21 18.04 4.31 1.69
CA ARG A 21 18.01 5.74 1.37
C ARG A 21 18.16 6.05 -0.12
N PHE A 22 17.59 7.18 -0.50
CA PHE A 22 17.84 7.88 -1.76
C PHE A 22 18.60 9.16 -1.44
N ILE A 23 19.89 9.21 -1.78
CA ILE A 23 20.80 10.33 -1.44
C ILE A 23 21.60 10.80 -2.66
N GLN A 24 22.07 12.05 -2.67
CA GLN A 24 22.77 12.64 -3.83
C GLN A 24 24.27 12.26 -3.95
N GLY A 25 24.71 11.22 -3.26
CA GLY A 25 26.08 10.70 -3.32
C GLY A 25 26.40 9.81 -2.13
N SER A 26 27.48 9.04 -2.20
CA SER A 26 27.88 8.17 -1.09
C SER A 26 28.40 8.92 0.15
N ALA A 27 28.75 10.20 0.00
CA ALA A 27 29.20 11.07 1.09
C ALA A 27 28.23 12.23 1.34
N ASP A 28 26.97 12.09 0.89
CA ASP A 28 25.92 13.09 0.99
C ASP A 28 24.70 12.52 1.72
N ASP A 29 23.90 13.38 2.33
CA ASP A 29 22.60 13.06 2.90
C ASP A 29 21.47 13.75 2.10
N GLU A 30 21.75 14.64 1.15
CA GLU A 30 20.72 15.35 0.41
C GLU A 30 19.78 14.39 -0.36
N PRO A 31 18.46 14.58 -0.28
CA PRO A 31 17.47 13.74 -0.97
C PRO A 31 17.60 13.85 -2.48
N TRP A 32 17.21 12.80 -3.21
CA TRP A 32 17.10 12.87 -4.67
C TRP A 32 16.10 13.95 -5.09
N TYR A 33 16.46 14.77 -6.07
CA TYR A 33 15.54 15.73 -6.68
C TYR A 33 15.06 15.21 -8.04
N ILE A 34 13.77 14.91 -8.15
CA ILE A 34 13.16 14.38 -9.37
C ILE A 34 12.44 15.52 -10.09
N ASP A 35 12.94 15.89 -11.26
CA ASP A 35 12.48 17.06 -12.02
C ASP A 35 11.89 16.73 -13.40
N SER A 36 11.85 15.45 -13.76
CA SER A 36 11.38 14.99 -15.06
C SER A 36 11.09 13.48 -15.06
N GLU A 37 10.45 12.99 -16.13
CA GLU A 37 10.34 11.55 -16.40
C GLU A 37 11.52 11.00 -17.21
N ASN A 38 12.59 11.77 -17.41
CA ASN A 38 13.79 11.31 -18.12
C ASN A 38 14.45 10.16 -17.35
N ALA A 39 15.16 9.30 -18.08
CA ALA A 39 15.81 8.16 -17.45
C ALA A 39 16.84 8.60 -16.40
N ILE A 40 16.87 7.90 -15.27
CA ILE A 40 17.82 8.12 -14.17
C ILE A 40 18.84 6.99 -14.19
N ASN A 41 20.12 7.33 -14.19
CA ASN A 41 21.19 6.39 -13.89
C ASN A 41 21.62 6.60 -12.44
N THR A 42 21.52 5.56 -11.62
CA THR A 42 22.13 5.62 -10.30
C THR A 42 23.66 5.63 -10.42
N THR A 43 24.34 6.11 -9.39
CA THR A 43 25.79 6.24 -9.38
C THR A 43 26.38 5.76 -8.06
N ALA A 44 27.65 5.35 -8.10
CA ALA A 44 28.47 5.11 -6.92
C ALA A 44 29.33 6.33 -6.51
N ALA A 45 29.15 7.47 -7.19
CA ALA A 45 29.92 8.68 -6.95
C ALA A 45 29.69 9.26 -5.54
N ALA A 46 30.70 9.98 -5.03
CA ALA A 46 30.66 10.59 -3.70
C ALA A 46 29.67 11.76 -3.57
N GLY A 47 29.27 12.39 -4.68
CA GLY A 47 28.33 13.52 -4.69
C GLY A 47 27.78 13.81 -6.09
N ASN A 48 26.76 14.68 -6.15
CA ASN A 48 26.09 15.16 -7.37
C ASN A 48 25.53 14.04 -8.28
N GLY A 49 24.86 13.05 -7.71
CA GLY A 49 24.13 12.07 -8.52
C GLY A 49 23.19 11.18 -7.72
N TYR A 50 22.36 10.40 -8.41
CA TYR A 50 21.37 9.54 -7.76
C TYR A 50 22.05 8.32 -7.12
N TYR A 51 22.39 8.39 -5.83
CA TYR A 51 22.98 7.29 -5.09
C TYR A 51 21.91 6.45 -4.39
N TYR A 52 21.93 5.14 -4.64
CA TYR A 52 21.02 4.17 -4.03
C TYR A 52 21.69 3.52 -2.82
N GLN A 53 21.07 3.61 -1.65
CA GLN A 53 21.53 2.92 -0.45
C GLN A 53 20.47 1.92 0.02
N SER A 54 20.92 0.69 0.29
CA SER A 54 20.13 -0.37 0.89
C SER A 54 21.05 -1.37 1.59
N SER A 55 20.66 -1.85 2.77
CA SER A 55 21.31 -3.02 3.40
C SER A 55 20.97 -4.35 2.72
N GLY A 56 20.26 -4.31 1.58
CA GLY A 56 20.17 -5.41 0.63
C GLY A 56 19.28 -6.55 1.10
N ALA A 57 17.96 -6.35 1.07
CA ALA A 57 17.05 -7.49 1.12
C ALA A 57 17.41 -8.49 -0.01
N ALA A 58 17.24 -9.79 0.20
CA ALA A 58 17.64 -10.79 -0.79
C ALA A 58 16.96 -10.54 -2.15
N GLY A 59 17.74 -10.24 -3.19
CA GLY A 59 17.26 -9.92 -4.55
C GLY A 59 17.09 -8.43 -4.86
N GLU A 60 17.29 -7.55 -3.87
CA GLU A 60 17.39 -6.10 -4.06
C GLU A 60 18.80 -5.68 -4.52
N SER A 61 18.88 -4.60 -5.29
CA SER A 61 20.14 -3.90 -5.58
C SER A 61 20.86 -3.48 -4.30
N ALA A 62 22.17 -3.69 -4.25
CA ALA A 62 23.00 -3.35 -3.10
C ALA A 62 23.28 -1.84 -3.01
N THR A 63 23.75 -1.40 -1.86
CA THR A 63 24.26 -0.03 -1.67
C THR A 63 25.33 0.30 -2.72
N GLY A 64 25.13 1.42 -3.43
CA GLY A 64 26.03 1.90 -4.46
C GLY A 64 25.89 1.21 -5.82
N ASP A 65 24.92 0.31 -6.00
CA ASP A 65 24.66 -0.31 -7.30
C ASP A 65 24.30 0.73 -8.36
N VAL A 66 24.87 0.55 -9.54
CA VAL A 66 24.64 1.36 -10.73
C VAL A 66 23.63 0.67 -11.63
N PHE A 67 22.46 1.26 -11.79
CA PHE A 67 21.38 0.76 -12.65
C PHE A 67 20.58 1.90 -13.29
N LEU A 68 19.92 1.55 -14.39
CA LEU A 68 19.02 2.44 -15.11
C LEU A 68 17.59 2.31 -14.55
N ILE A 69 16.99 3.44 -14.17
CA ILE A 69 15.54 3.60 -14.06
C ILE A 69 15.07 4.19 -15.39
N PRO A 70 14.39 3.41 -16.26
CA PRO A 70 14.03 3.86 -17.60
C PRO A 70 13.08 5.06 -17.61
N ALA A 71 13.06 5.80 -18.72
CA ALA A 71 12.11 6.91 -18.89
C ALA A 71 10.63 6.46 -18.85
N SER A 72 10.35 5.19 -19.20
CA SER A 72 9.02 4.59 -19.13
C SER A 72 8.54 4.31 -17.70
N PHE A 73 9.46 4.14 -16.73
CA PHE A 73 9.08 3.89 -15.34
C PHE A 73 8.46 5.15 -14.73
N PRO A 74 7.25 5.11 -14.14
CA PRO A 74 6.64 6.28 -13.51
C PRO A 74 7.44 6.76 -12.29
N LYS A 75 8.06 7.94 -12.42
CA LYS A 75 8.88 8.54 -11.35
C LYS A 75 8.14 9.59 -10.53
N GLY A 76 6.83 9.75 -10.73
CA GLY A 76 6.02 10.72 -9.98
C GLY A 76 6.21 12.19 -10.37
N PHE A 77 6.93 12.47 -11.47
CA PHE A 77 6.99 13.82 -12.03
C PHE A 77 5.70 14.16 -12.77
N LYS A 78 5.22 13.25 -13.63
CA LYS A 78 3.93 13.40 -14.35
C LYS A 78 2.76 13.43 -13.37
N SER A 79 1.67 14.10 -13.78
CA SER A 79 0.45 14.09 -12.99
C SER A 79 -0.21 12.71 -12.96
N VAL A 80 -0.83 12.41 -11.81
CA VAL A 80 -1.50 11.13 -11.55
C VAL A 80 -2.75 11.38 -10.70
N TYR A 81 -3.78 10.56 -10.87
CA TYR A 81 -4.91 10.49 -9.94
C TYR A 81 -4.66 9.37 -8.94
N ALA A 82 -4.66 9.67 -7.64
CA ALA A 82 -4.51 8.67 -6.59
C ALA A 82 -5.86 8.36 -5.92
N MET A 83 -6.08 7.13 -5.47
CA MET A 83 -7.17 6.84 -4.55
C MET A 83 -6.98 7.67 -3.28
N LYS A 84 -8.06 8.35 -2.84
CA LYS A 84 -8.02 9.22 -1.65
C LYS A 84 -7.79 8.40 -0.38
N TYR A 85 -8.38 7.21 -0.36
CA TYR A 85 -8.37 6.26 0.75
C TYR A 85 -7.81 4.92 0.27
N GLU A 86 -7.47 4.06 1.21
CA GLU A 86 -7.23 2.65 0.98
C GLU A 86 -8.48 1.98 0.36
N LEU A 87 -8.27 0.90 -0.39
CA LEU A 87 -9.31 0.04 -0.95
C LEU A 87 -10.15 -0.54 0.19
N THR A 88 -11.47 -0.38 0.13
CA THR A 88 -12.37 -0.81 1.21
C THR A 88 -12.93 -2.21 1.01
N GLU A 89 -13.42 -2.83 2.09
CA GLU A 89 -14.10 -4.13 2.04
C GLU A 89 -15.31 -4.09 1.09
N GLY A 90 -16.07 -3.00 1.08
CA GLY A 90 -17.21 -2.84 0.16
C GLY A 90 -16.78 -2.82 -1.31
N GLN A 91 -15.67 -2.13 -1.61
CA GLN A 91 -15.10 -2.10 -2.96
C GLN A 91 -14.56 -3.48 -3.36
N TRP A 92 -13.87 -4.17 -2.46
CA TRP A 92 -13.39 -5.53 -2.69
C TRP A 92 -14.53 -6.52 -2.94
N VAL A 93 -15.57 -6.51 -2.11
CA VAL A 93 -16.76 -7.38 -2.28
C VAL A 93 -17.48 -7.07 -3.60
N GLY A 94 -17.59 -5.79 -3.95
CA GLY A 94 -18.13 -5.36 -5.25
C GLY A 94 -17.37 -5.98 -6.42
N PHE A 95 -16.04 -5.93 -6.42
CA PHE A 95 -15.18 -6.59 -7.40
C PHE A 95 -15.35 -8.11 -7.38
N PHE A 96 -15.18 -8.73 -6.21
CA PHE A 96 -15.19 -10.18 -6.03
C PHE A 96 -16.48 -10.82 -6.55
N ASN A 97 -17.63 -10.17 -6.34
CA ASN A 97 -18.92 -10.68 -6.79
C ASN A 97 -19.11 -10.64 -8.31
N THR A 98 -18.29 -9.89 -9.06
CA THR A 98 -18.29 -9.93 -10.54
C THR A 98 -17.51 -11.11 -11.13
N LEU A 99 -16.69 -11.78 -10.32
CA LEU A 99 -15.78 -12.81 -10.79
C LEU A 99 -16.51 -14.12 -11.14
N SER A 100 -15.93 -14.85 -12.10
CA SER A 100 -16.30 -16.24 -12.36
C SER A 100 -16.03 -17.11 -11.13
N LEU A 101 -16.69 -18.27 -11.04
CA LEU A 101 -16.45 -19.18 -9.91
C LEU A 101 -14.96 -19.57 -9.77
N ALA A 102 -14.29 -19.88 -10.88
CA ALA A 102 -12.87 -20.22 -10.86
C ALA A 102 -12.04 -19.05 -10.30
N ALA A 103 -12.28 -17.82 -10.75
CA ALA A 103 -11.60 -16.64 -10.23
C ALA A 103 -11.93 -16.35 -8.76
N LYS A 104 -13.20 -16.53 -8.32
CA LYS A 104 -13.58 -16.40 -6.91
C LYS A 104 -12.76 -17.34 -6.02
N THR A 105 -12.59 -18.61 -6.41
CA THR A 105 -11.78 -19.55 -5.61
C THR A 105 -10.32 -19.14 -5.46
N LYS A 106 -9.77 -18.40 -6.44
CA LYS A 106 -8.40 -17.88 -6.40
C LYS A 106 -8.30 -16.58 -5.61
N ARG A 107 -9.38 -15.78 -5.56
CA ARG A 107 -9.47 -14.47 -4.91
C ARG A 107 -10.13 -14.49 -3.54
N ASP A 108 -10.43 -15.67 -3.01
CA ASP A 108 -11.14 -15.80 -1.75
C ASP A 108 -10.26 -15.47 -0.54
N ILE A 109 -10.39 -14.26 -0.01
CA ILE A 109 -9.62 -13.77 1.14
C ILE A 109 -10.05 -14.37 2.49
N THR A 110 -11.11 -15.19 2.56
CA THR A 110 -11.52 -15.88 3.79
C THR A 110 -10.91 -17.27 3.91
N SER A 111 -10.54 -17.88 2.78
CA SER A 111 -9.96 -19.22 2.70
C SER A 111 -8.53 -19.33 3.25
N ALA A 112 -8.27 -20.39 4.03
CA ALA A 112 -6.94 -20.80 4.46
C ALA A 112 -6.04 -21.20 3.27
N SER A 113 -6.59 -21.99 2.33
CA SER A 113 -5.82 -22.57 1.23
C SER A 113 -5.38 -21.53 0.21
N ALA A 114 -6.08 -20.40 0.15
CA ALA A 114 -5.71 -19.26 -0.68
C ALA A 114 -4.91 -18.20 0.11
N GLY A 115 -4.49 -18.51 1.35
CA GLY A 115 -3.65 -17.64 2.18
C GLY A 115 -4.36 -16.48 2.85
N GLY A 116 -5.70 -16.46 2.86
CA GLY A 116 -6.53 -15.45 3.49
C GLY A 116 -6.61 -15.57 5.02
N LYS A 117 -7.63 -14.97 5.63
CA LYS A 117 -7.79 -14.95 7.10
C LYS A 117 -8.18 -16.28 7.75
N ASN A 118 -8.33 -17.35 6.96
CA ASN A 118 -8.69 -18.70 7.43
C ASN A 118 -9.98 -18.72 8.29
N SER A 119 -10.96 -17.90 7.93
CA SER A 119 -12.22 -17.80 8.66
C SER A 119 -13.25 -16.99 7.90
N ASP A 120 -14.50 -17.45 7.93
CA ASP A 120 -15.67 -16.63 7.59
C ASP A 120 -16.14 -15.75 8.76
N SER A 121 -15.51 -15.86 9.94
CA SER A 121 -15.73 -14.95 11.06
C SER A 121 -14.84 -13.70 10.95
N VAL A 122 -15.07 -12.73 11.84
CA VAL A 122 -14.26 -11.52 11.92
C VAL A 122 -12.88 -11.85 12.50
N VAL A 123 -11.82 -11.51 11.77
CA VAL A 123 -10.42 -11.69 12.18
C VAL A 123 -9.65 -10.42 11.86
N ASP A 124 -8.89 -9.89 12.81
CA ASP A 124 -8.20 -8.61 12.73
C ASP A 124 -9.08 -7.49 12.12
N ARG A 125 -10.34 -7.45 12.57
CA ARG A 125 -11.41 -6.54 12.13
C ARG A 125 -11.83 -6.66 10.66
N ASN A 126 -11.34 -7.63 9.91
CA ASN A 126 -11.83 -7.95 8.56
C ASN A 126 -13.20 -8.62 8.63
N THR A 127 -14.24 -8.01 8.05
CA THR A 127 -15.61 -8.53 8.10
C THR A 127 -16.09 -9.18 6.80
N VAL A 128 -15.21 -9.40 5.83
CA VAL A 128 -15.56 -10.06 4.56
C VAL A 128 -15.89 -11.54 4.82
N VAL A 129 -16.96 -12.02 4.19
CA VAL A 129 -17.43 -13.40 4.29
C VAL A 129 -17.76 -13.93 2.91
N TRP A 130 -17.29 -15.14 2.58
CA TRP A 130 -17.75 -15.87 1.41
C TRP A 130 -17.80 -17.38 1.68
N ASP A 131 -19.01 -17.95 1.65
CA ASP A 131 -19.22 -19.38 1.85
C ASP A 131 -18.86 -20.16 0.57
N SER A 132 -17.64 -20.68 0.52
CA SER A 132 -17.17 -21.50 -0.60
C SER A 132 -17.94 -22.81 -0.80
N SER A 133 -18.73 -23.26 0.20
CA SER A 133 -19.60 -24.44 0.08
C SER A 133 -20.90 -24.15 -0.68
N ASP A 134 -21.33 -22.90 -0.72
CA ASP A 134 -22.43 -22.40 -1.54
C ASP A 134 -21.96 -21.23 -2.42
N PRO A 135 -21.09 -21.49 -3.41
CA PRO A 135 -20.37 -20.44 -4.11
C PRO A 135 -21.25 -19.63 -5.08
N LYS A 136 -22.54 -19.96 -5.17
CA LYS A 136 -23.57 -19.16 -5.86
C LYS A 136 -24.00 -17.94 -5.03
N LYS A 137 -23.78 -17.96 -3.71
CA LYS A 137 -24.01 -16.80 -2.87
C LYS A 137 -22.92 -15.77 -3.07
N ASP A 138 -23.35 -14.52 -3.03
CA ASP A 138 -22.46 -13.38 -3.05
C ASP A 138 -21.67 -13.30 -1.75
N ALA A 139 -20.41 -12.86 -1.85
CA ALA A 139 -19.65 -12.44 -0.70
C ALA A 139 -20.31 -11.21 -0.06
N THR A 140 -20.14 -11.05 1.24
CA THR A 140 -20.69 -9.92 2.01
C THR A 140 -19.63 -9.33 2.94
N THR A 141 -19.88 -8.12 3.41
CA THR A 141 -19.10 -7.44 4.46
C THR A 141 -20.06 -6.68 5.35
N GLN A 142 -19.73 -6.56 6.63
CA GLN A 142 -20.49 -5.74 7.57
C GLN A 142 -19.94 -4.30 7.66
N ARG A 143 -18.76 -4.02 7.07
CA ARG A 143 -17.98 -2.79 7.27
C ARG A 143 -17.46 -2.28 5.93
N VAL A 144 -18.39 -1.82 5.09
CA VAL A 144 -18.14 -1.42 3.70
C VAL A 144 -17.06 -0.34 3.53
N ASP A 145 -16.89 0.54 4.53
CA ASP A 145 -15.94 1.67 4.50
C ASP A 145 -14.61 1.36 5.22
N ARG A 146 -14.45 0.14 5.77
CA ARG A 146 -13.19 -0.29 6.36
C ARG A 146 -12.22 -0.72 5.25
N PRO A 147 -10.93 -0.35 5.32
CA PRO A 147 -9.92 -0.87 4.41
C PRO A 147 -9.88 -2.39 4.44
N VAL A 148 -9.81 -2.99 3.25
CA VAL A 148 -9.73 -4.45 3.12
C VAL A 148 -8.32 -4.92 3.49
N THR A 149 -8.25 -5.79 4.49
CA THR A 149 -7.04 -6.57 4.81
C THR A 149 -7.08 -7.93 4.15
N TYR A 150 -5.99 -8.69 4.27
CA TYR A 150 -5.89 -10.02 3.68
C TYR A 150 -6.02 -10.00 2.15
N ILE A 151 -5.46 -8.98 1.50
CA ILE A 151 -5.26 -8.97 0.05
C ILE A 151 -3.76 -9.05 -0.27
N SER A 152 -3.40 -9.85 -1.26
CA SER A 152 -2.03 -9.98 -1.75
C SER A 152 -1.76 -8.99 -2.89
N TRP A 153 -0.50 -8.91 -3.33
CA TRP A 153 -0.14 -8.20 -4.56
C TRP A 153 -0.97 -8.67 -5.77
N THR A 154 -1.17 -9.99 -5.92
CA THR A 154 -1.94 -10.55 -7.04
C THR A 154 -3.43 -10.19 -6.97
N ASP A 155 -3.97 -10.06 -5.75
CA ASP A 155 -5.35 -9.63 -5.51
C ASP A 155 -5.51 -8.14 -5.84
N MET A 156 -4.58 -7.30 -5.38
CA MET A 156 -4.57 -5.86 -5.70
C MET A 156 -4.38 -5.63 -7.20
N ALA A 157 -3.49 -6.37 -7.85
CA ALA A 157 -3.30 -6.31 -9.30
C ALA A 157 -4.59 -6.68 -10.03
N ALA A 158 -5.25 -7.80 -9.67
CA ALA A 158 -6.52 -8.18 -10.28
C ALA A 158 -7.61 -7.09 -10.12
N TYR A 159 -7.71 -6.49 -8.94
CA TYR A 159 -8.62 -5.35 -8.73
C TYR A 159 -8.23 -4.15 -9.60
N ALA A 160 -6.94 -3.81 -9.67
CA ALA A 160 -6.45 -2.70 -10.48
C ALA A 160 -6.75 -2.89 -11.97
N ASP A 161 -6.60 -4.12 -12.46
CA ASP A 161 -6.89 -4.46 -13.84
C ASP A 161 -8.39 -4.24 -14.14
N TRP A 162 -9.24 -4.88 -13.32
CA TRP A 162 -10.70 -4.74 -13.37
C TRP A 162 -11.18 -3.29 -13.28
N ALA A 163 -10.56 -2.47 -12.42
CA ALA A 163 -10.95 -1.08 -12.20
C ALA A 163 -10.36 -0.09 -13.22
N ALA A 164 -9.59 -0.56 -14.20
CA ALA A 164 -8.80 0.28 -15.11
C ALA A 164 -7.90 1.30 -14.36
N LEU A 165 -7.28 0.82 -13.28
CA LEU A 165 -6.27 1.52 -12.48
C LEU A 165 -4.91 0.83 -12.66
N ARG A 166 -3.91 1.25 -11.90
CA ARG A 166 -2.61 0.57 -11.83
C ARG A 166 -1.99 0.67 -10.43
N PRO A 167 -1.04 -0.23 -10.11
CA PRO A 167 -0.17 -0.04 -8.96
C PRO A 167 0.57 1.29 -9.01
N MET A 168 0.85 1.86 -7.84
CA MET A 168 1.73 3.02 -7.69
C MET A 168 3.18 2.57 -7.52
N THR A 169 4.13 3.39 -8.00
CA THR A 169 5.55 3.18 -7.69
C THR A 169 5.87 3.74 -6.30
N GLU A 170 6.93 3.24 -5.68
CA GLU A 170 7.41 3.81 -4.41
C GLU A 170 7.83 5.28 -4.55
N LEU A 171 8.21 5.69 -5.76
CA LEU A 171 8.54 7.07 -6.11
C LEU A 171 7.28 7.95 -6.11
N GLU A 172 6.20 7.46 -6.74
CA GLU A 172 4.90 8.12 -6.72
C GLU A 172 4.31 8.19 -5.30
N TYR A 173 4.46 7.15 -4.48
CA TYR A 173 4.04 7.15 -3.08
C TYR A 173 4.62 8.35 -2.31
N GLU A 174 5.94 8.57 -2.40
CA GLU A 174 6.58 9.69 -1.72
C GLU A 174 6.14 11.06 -2.28
N LYS A 175 5.92 11.17 -3.60
CA LYS A 175 5.32 12.38 -4.20
C LYS A 175 3.93 12.65 -3.63
N ILE A 176 3.08 11.64 -3.60
CA ILE A 176 1.69 11.70 -3.14
C ILE A 176 1.64 12.11 -1.67
N ALA A 177 2.58 11.63 -0.86
CA ALA A 177 2.72 12.00 0.54
C ALA A 177 3.21 13.45 0.70
N ARG A 178 4.36 13.81 0.11
CA ARG A 178 5.15 15.01 0.45
C ARG A 178 4.75 16.28 -0.30
N GLY A 179 4.19 16.17 -1.50
CA GLY A 179 3.89 17.35 -2.31
C GLY A 179 4.99 17.75 -3.29
N LYS A 180 4.69 18.74 -4.14
CA LYS A 180 5.62 19.29 -5.13
C LYS A 180 6.50 20.36 -4.50
N ASP A 181 7.78 20.38 -4.84
CA ASP A 181 8.74 21.39 -4.39
C ASP A 181 8.77 21.57 -2.85
N VAL A 182 8.34 20.54 -2.10
CA VAL A 182 8.40 20.51 -0.63
C VAL A 182 9.68 19.78 -0.25
N PHE A 183 10.63 20.54 0.32
CA PHE A 183 11.84 19.95 0.90
C PHE A 183 11.45 19.07 2.10
N PRO A 184 12.01 17.86 2.23
CA PRO A 184 11.59 16.92 3.26
C PRO A 184 11.96 17.40 4.66
N VAL A 185 11.09 17.09 5.62
CA VAL A 185 11.46 17.12 7.03
C VAL A 185 11.95 15.72 7.42
N ALA A 186 13.13 15.64 8.03
CA ALA A 186 13.67 14.37 8.50
C ALA A 186 12.67 13.67 9.43
N ASN A 187 12.47 12.36 9.23
CA ASN A 187 11.52 11.53 9.98
C ASN A 187 10.04 11.94 9.83
N GLU A 188 9.66 12.67 8.77
CA GLU A 188 8.28 13.11 8.60
C GLU A 188 7.31 11.96 8.29
N PHE A 189 6.09 12.12 8.78
CA PHE A 189 4.93 11.38 8.32
C PHE A 189 4.28 12.11 7.13
N SER A 190 3.26 11.49 6.52
CA SER A 190 2.60 12.01 5.31
C SER A 190 2.03 13.44 5.44
N TRP A 191 1.75 13.91 6.66
CA TRP A 191 1.30 15.29 6.91
C TRP A 191 2.42 16.35 6.99
N GLY A 192 3.68 15.94 6.87
CA GLY A 192 4.85 16.82 6.75
C GLY A 192 5.49 17.26 8.07
N THR A 193 5.27 16.51 9.15
CA THR A 193 5.93 16.75 10.45
C THR A 193 6.47 15.44 11.03
N ALA A 194 7.43 15.53 11.94
CA ALA A 194 8.01 14.36 12.63
C ALA A 194 7.26 13.95 13.92
N SER A 195 6.05 14.49 14.14
CA SER A 195 5.22 14.16 15.30
C SER A 195 3.90 13.53 14.87
N SER A 196 3.49 12.49 15.59
CA SER A 196 2.21 11.79 15.44
C SER A 196 1.40 11.84 16.73
N ASN A 197 0.09 11.67 16.59
CA ASN A 197 -0.80 11.35 17.68
C ASN A 197 -1.55 10.05 17.32
N ASP A 198 -1.30 9.01 18.11
CA ASP A 198 -1.79 7.67 17.85
C ASP A 198 -3.20 7.52 18.40
N ALA A 199 -4.12 6.95 17.61
CA ALA A 199 -5.44 6.57 18.11
C ALA A 199 -5.34 5.51 19.21
N GLN A 200 -6.00 5.75 20.35
CA GLN A 200 -6.01 4.87 21.52
C GLN A 200 -7.20 3.91 21.51
N ALA A 201 -7.03 2.76 22.15
CA ALA A 201 -7.99 1.64 22.12
C ALA A 201 -9.46 2.01 22.43
N GLY A 202 -9.68 2.99 23.30
CA GLY A 202 -11.01 3.41 23.77
C GLY A 202 -11.63 4.61 23.04
N GLU A 203 -11.02 5.09 21.96
CA GLU A 203 -11.38 6.39 21.36
C GLU A 203 -12.35 6.29 20.17
N ILE A 204 -12.76 5.09 19.74
CA ILE A 204 -13.78 4.97 18.69
C ILE A 204 -15.13 5.38 19.28
N TYR A 205 -15.79 6.37 18.66
CA TYR A 205 -17.09 6.89 19.09
C TYR A 205 -18.15 6.74 18.00
N PRO A 206 -19.38 6.30 18.32
CA PRO A 206 -19.87 5.95 19.65
C PRO A 206 -19.26 4.66 20.22
N SER A 207 -18.79 4.72 21.47
CA SER A 207 -17.97 3.64 22.04
C SER A 207 -18.72 2.35 22.35
N GLY A 208 -20.05 2.45 22.54
CA GLY A 208 -20.93 1.35 22.94
C GLY A 208 -21.71 0.68 21.80
N SER A 209 -21.49 1.09 20.54
CA SER A 209 -22.21 0.57 19.37
C SER A 209 -21.29 -0.14 18.40
N ASP A 210 -21.90 -0.96 17.55
CA ASP A 210 -21.23 -1.48 16.35
C ASP A 210 -20.90 -0.30 15.43
N GLU A 211 -19.77 -0.40 14.75
CA GLU A 211 -19.37 0.57 13.75
C GLU A 211 -20.23 0.42 12.49
N ASP A 212 -20.62 1.52 11.87
CA ASP A 212 -21.57 1.54 10.76
C ASP A 212 -21.20 2.53 9.65
N GLY A 213 -19.99 3.09 9.69
CA GLY A 213 -19.53 4.10 8.75
C GLY A 213 -19.63 5.52 9.31
N THR A 214 -20.30 5.72 10.44
CA THR A 214 -20.47 7.04 11.08
C THR A 214 -19.52 7.29 12.24
N GLU A 215 -18.73 6.29 12.64
CA GLU A 215 -17.81 6.40 13.75
C GLU A 215 -16.67 7.40 13.50
N GLN A 216 -16.20 7.98 14.60
CA GLN A 216 -15.16 9.00 14.68
C GLN A 216 -14.15 8.65 15.77
N ILE A 217 -13.04 9.39 15.82
CA ILE A 217 -12.09 9.32 16.93
C ILE A 217 -12.38 10.45 17.92
N TYR A 218 -12.73 10.09 19.15
CA TYR A 218 -13.26 10.98 20.17
C TYR A 218 -12.35 12.17 20.53
N ASP A 219 -11.03 11.99 20.45
CA ASP A 219 -10.08 13.04 20.80
C ASP A 219 -9.98 14.17 19.73
N GLY A 220 -10.51 13.91 18.51
CA GLY A 220 -10.45 14.80 17.36
C GLY A 220 -9.03 15.20 16.92
N SER A 221 -8.00 14.53 17.43
CA SER A 221 -6.61 14.95 17.31
C SER A 221 -5.64 13.83 16.95
N SER A 222 -6.10 12.58 16.97
CA SER A 222 -5.36 11.44 16.44
C SER A 222 -5.24 11.50 14.92
N ASN A 223 -4.08 11.12 14.41
CA ASN A 223 -3.76 11.16 12.99
C ASN A 223 -2.99 9.92 12.50
N LEU A 224 -2.84 8.91 13.37
CA LEU A 224 -2.12 7.68 13.07
C LEU A 224 -2.84 6.46 13.68
N ASN A 225 -3.11 5.46 12.85
CA ASN A 225 -3.47 4.12 13.33
C ASN A 225 -2.26 3.19 13.34
N ARG A 226 -1.79 2.85 14.54
CA ARG A 226 -0.74 1.85 14.79
C ARG A 226 -1.04 0.92 15.99
N ASN A 227 -2.32 0.71 16.28
CA ASN A 227 -2.75 0.08 17.53
C ASN A 227 -2.56 -1.46 17.52
N SER A 228 -1.36 -1.89 17.91
CA SER A 228 -0.97 -3.29 18.01
C SER A 228 -1.59 -4.06 19.19
N LEU A 229 -2.21 -3.36 20.16
CA LEU A 229 -2.78 -3.97 21.37
C LEU A 229 -4.28 -4.29 21.24
N GLY A 230 -4.95 -3.79 20.20
CA GLY A 230 -6.38 -4.00 19.97
C GLY A 230 -7.26 -2.87 20.48
N TRP A 231 -8.51 -2.88 20.01
CA TRP A 231 -9.51 -1.87 20.34
C TRP A 231 -10.40 -2.33 21.50
N SER A 232 -10.89 -1.38 22.30
CA SER A 232 -11.82 -1.61 23.43
C SER A 232 -13.13 -0.81 23.32
N SER A 233 -13.35 -0.19 22.16
CA SER A 233 -14.51 0.62 21.79
C SER A 233 -14.97 0.28 20.36
N GLY A 234 -16.14 0.77 19.95
CA GLY A 234 -16.71 0.45 18.64
C GLY A 234 -16.91 -1.06 18.47
N ASP A 235 -16.45 -1.63 17.35
CA ASP A 235 -16.48 -3.08 17.14
C ASP A 235 -15.56 -3.86 18.09
N GLY A 236 -14.53 -3.20 18.62
CA GLY A 236 -13.56 -3.77 19.55
C GLY A 236 -14.05 -3.87 20.99
N ARG A 237 -15.19 -3.28 21.33
CA ARG A 237 -15.75 -3.32 22.69
C ARG A 237 -16.06 -4.75 23.14
N VAL A 238 -16.18 -4.95 24.46
CA VAL A 238 -16.61 -6.24 25.02
C VAL A 238 -17.99 -6.61 24.46
N GLY A 239 -18.08 -7.78 23.82
CA GLY A 239 -19.30 -8.26 23.17
C GLY A 239 -19.56 -7.69 21.77
N GLY A 240 -18.68 -6.82 21.26
CA GLY A 240 -18.70 -6.36 19.87
C GLY A 240 -18.24 -7.44 18.88
N PRO A 241 -18.51 -7.26 17.58
CA PRO A 241 -18.20 -8.25 16.54
C PRO A 241 -16.69 -8.51 16.36
N ALA A 242 -15.83 -7.61 16.83
CA ALA A 242 -14.38 -7.74 16.79
C ALA A 242 -13.76 -7.52 18.19
N ALA A 243 -14.43 -7.98 19.25
CA ALA A 243 -14.05 -7.73 20.64
C ALA A 243 -12.55 -7.97 20.92
N GLY A 244 -11.84 -6.93 21.38
CA GLY A 244 -10.42 -6.97 21.69
C GLY A 244 -9.48 -7.15 20.48
N GLN A 245 -10.00 -7.19 19.25
CA GLN A 245 -9.17 -7.33 18.06
C GLN A 245 -8.48 -6.00 17.72
N LYS A 246 -7.25 -6.12 17.24
CA LYS A 246 -6.54 -5.09 16.46
C LYS A 246 -7.06 -5.10 15.02
N GLY A 247 -6.65 -4.11 14.24
CA GLY A 247 -7.04 -4.03 12.83
C GLY A 247 -7.20 -2.60 12.34
N PRO A 248 -7.52 -2.44 11.06
CA PRO A 248 -7.70 -1.12 10.47
C PRO A 248 -8.93 -0.40 11.05
N LEU A 249 -8.84 0.92 11.02
CA LEU A 249 -9.96 1.83 11.21
C LEU A 249 -10.57 2.19 9.86
N ARG A 250 -11.80 2.70 9.87
CA ARG A 250 -12.48 3.16 8.65
C ARG A 250 -11.64 4.17 7.87
N ALA A 251 -11.71 4.07 6.55
CA ALA A 251 -11.08 5.03 5.65
C ALA A 251 -11.54 6.46 5.96
N GLY A 252 -10.59 7.38 6.17
CA GLY A 252 -10.87 8.78 6.44
C GLY A 252 -11.37 9.10 7.84
N ILE A 253 -11.25 8.18 8.80
CA ILE A 253 -11.78 8.38 10.16
C ILE A 253 -11.20 9.62 10.86
N PHE A 254 -9.96 10.00 10.53
CA PHE A 254 -9.28 11.16 11.09
C PHE A 254 -9.64 12.49 10.42
N ALA A 255 -10.39 12.47 9.32
CA ALA A 255 -10.74 13.66 8.55
C ALA A 255 -12.15 14.15 8.89
N GLU A 256 -12.26 15.03 9.88
CA GLU A 256 -13.50 15.67 10.30
C GLU A 256 -13.60 17.14 9.85
N SER A 257 -14.80 17.73 10.01
CA SER A 257 -15.10 19.10 9.56
C SER A 257 -14.16 20.19 10.07
N SER A 258 -13.53 19.99 11.23
CA SER A 258 -12.60 20.94 11.86
C SER A 258 -11.13 20.54 11.72
N THR A 259 -10.82 19.42 11.08
CA THR A 259 -9.45 18.92 11.00
C THR A 259 -8.63 19.63 9.92
N SER A 260 -7.35 19.83 10.20
CA SER A 260 -6.36 20.31 9.24
C SER A 260 -5.56 19.13 8.69
N ARG A 261 -4.69 19.38 7.70
CA ARG A 261 -3.78 18.37 7.16
C ARG A 261 -3.03 17.60 8.25
N THR A 262 -2.50 18.31 9.25
CA THR A 262 -1.69 17.69 10.32
C THR A 262 -2.54 16.91 11.30
N THR A 263 -3.74 17.38 11.65
CA THR A 263 -4.59 16.69 12.64
C THR A 263 -5.40 15.56 12.01
N SER A 264 -5.59 15.55 10.69
CA SER A 264 -6.23 14.44 9.97
C SER A 264 -5.25 13.41 9.41
N GLY A 265 -3.94 13.65 9.55
CA GLY A 265 -2.90 12.82 8.94
C GLY A 265 -2.93 12.81 7.41
N ALA A 266 -3.46 13.87 6.78
CA ALA A 266 -3.54 13.94 5.33
C ALA A 266 -2.20 14.28 4.70
N SER A 267 -1.99 13.82 3.47
CA SER A 267 -0.90 14.28 2.60
C SER A 267 -1.08 15.74 2.19
N TYR A 268 -0.04 16.32 1.57
CA TYR A 268 -0.12 17.67 0.99
C TYR A 268 -1.21 17.82 -0.09
N TYR A 269 -1.72 16.72 -0.63
CA TYR A 269 -2.82 16.70 -1.60
C TYR A 269 -4.16 16.23 -1.01
N GLY A 270 -4.22 15.92 0.28
CA GLY A 270 -5.44 15.43 0.92
C GLY A 270 -5.70 13.93 0.73
N VAL A 271 -4.67 13.16 0.35
CA VAL A 271 -4.70 11.69 0.38
C VAL A 271 -4.49 11.26 1.83
N LEU A 272 -5.35 10.40 2.35
CA LEU A 272 -5.38 10.04 3.77
C LEU A 272 -4.79 8.64 3.98
N GLU A 273 -4.32 8.40 5.21
CA GLU A 273 -3.80 7.11 5.68
C GLU A 273 -2.61 6.55 4.86
N LEU A 274 -1.70 7.42 4.37
CA LEU A 274 -0.43 6.95 3.79
C LEU A 274 0.58 6.52 4.86
N SER A 275 0.47 7.10 6.06
CA SER A 275 1.23 6.73 7.25
C SER A 275 0.31 5.99 8.21
N GLY A 276 0.35 4.67 8.17
CA GLY A 276 -0.36 3.77 9.08
C GLY A 276 -1.65 3.20 8.52
N ASN A 277 -2.46 2.64 9.42
CA ASN A 277 -3.60 1.80 9.06
C ASN A 277 -3.16 0.48 8.38
N LEU A 278 -2.99 0.43 7.06
CA LEU A 278 -2.40 -0.71 6.35
C LEU A 278 -1.18 -0.29 5.53
N SER A 279 -0.28 -1.25 5.35
CA SER A 279 0.87 -1.03 4.49
C SER A 279 0.44 -0.97 3.03
N GLU A 280 1.02 -0.02 2.33
CA GLU A 280 0.73 0.24 0.94
C GLU A 280 1.63 -0.59 0.04
N MET A 281 1.03 -1.36 -0.86
CA MET A 281 1.76 -2.14 -1.85
C MET A 281 2.24 -1.24 -3.00
N VAL A 282 3.53 -1.31 -3.34
CA VAL A 282 4.17 -0.45 -4.34
C VAL A 282 5.04 -1.24 -5.30
N ILE A 283 5.27 -0.70 -6.50
CA ILE A 283 6.34 -1.14 -7.40
C ILE A 283 7.68 -0.54 -6.92
N THR A 284 8.71 -1.38 -6.86
CA THR A 284 10.04 -0.99 -6.40
C THR A 284 10.99 -0.60 -7.53
N VAL A 285 11.86 0.39 -7.31
CA VAL A 285 13.04 0.62 -8.16
C VAL A 285 14.23 -0.23 -7.72
N GLY A 286 14.18 -0.81 -6.51
CA GLY A 286 15.27 -1.60 -5.93
C GLY A 286 15.51 -2.93 -6.64
N ARG A 287 14.65 -3.34 -7.58
CA ARG A 287 14.78 -4.59 -8.34
C ARG A 287 14.66 -4.39 -9.83
N SER A 288 15.36 -5.22 -10.59
CA SER A 288 15.31 -5.18 -12.05
C SER A 288 13.91 -5.44 -12.61
N GLN A 289 13.15 -6.33 -11.98
CA GLN A 289 11.78 -6.70 -12.34
C GLN A 289 10.81 -5.54 -12.11
N GLY A 290 10.93 -4.83 -10.98
CA GLY A 290 10.11 -3.64 -10.71
C GLY A 290 10.41 -2.51 -11.71
N ARG A 291 11.68 -2.34 -12.11
CA ARG A 291 12.10 -1.35 -13.12
C ARG A 291 11.59 -1.62 -14.54
N GLN A 292 10.96 -2.76 -14.80
CA GLN A 292 10.29 -3.06 -16.09
C GLN A 292 8.91 -2.42 -16.19
N PHE A 293 8.34 -1.96 -15.08
CA PHE A 293 7.03 -1.31 -15.04
C PHE A 293 6.99 -0.04 -15.89
N GLN A 294 5.95 0.08 -16.71
CA GLN A 294 5.74 1.21 -17.62
C GLN A 294 4.53 2.05 -17.21
N GLY A 295 3.79 1.61 -16.19
CA GLY A 295 2.60 2.32 -15.72
C GLY A 295 1.41 2.17 -16.66
N THR A 296 1.28 1.02 -17.35
CA THR A 296 0.05 0.70 -18.09
C THR A 296 -1.12 0.57 -17.12
N HIS A 297 -2.33 0.90 -17.58
CA HIS A 297 -3.56 0.73 -16.80
C HIS A 297 -4.18 -0.63 -17.10
N GLY A 298 -4.93 -1.12 -16.13
CA GLY A 298 -5.88 -2.19 -16.34
C GLY A 298 -6.78 -1.95 -17.54
N ASP A 299 -7.12 -3.03 -18.22
CA ASP A 299 -8.04 -3.03 -19.35
C ASP A 299 -9.36 -3.74 -19.01
N GLY A 300 -9.46 -4.30 -17.81
CA GLY A 300 -10.62 -5.03 -17.31
C GLY A 300 -10.59 -6.52 -17.65
N ASN A 301 -9.56 -7.01 -18.34
CA ASN A 301 -9.43 -8.39 -18.77
C ASN A 301 -8.55 -9.17 -17.79
N LEU A 302 -9.18 -10.04 -17.01
CA LEU A 302 -8.48 -10.99 -16.18
C LEU A 302 -8.19 -12.28 -16.94
N SER A 303 -7.11 -12.96 -16.57
CA SER A 303 -6.74 -14.24 -17.15
C SER A 303 -7.87 -15.25 -17.02
N THR A 304 -8.06 -16.02 -18.08
CA THR A 304 -8.95 -17.19 -18.14
C THR A 304 -8.16 -18.50 -18.25
N ALA A 305 -6.83 -18.44 -18.08
CA ALA A 305 -5.98 -19.62 -18.14
C ALA A 305 -6.30 -20.56 -16.98
N SER A 306 -6.43 -21.85 -17.28
CA SER A 306 -6.80 -22.87 -16.31
C SER A 306 -5.86 -22.86 -15.10
N GLY A 307 -6.40 -22.61 -13.91
CA GLY A 307 -5.65 -22.56 -12.65
C GLY A 307 -5.15 -21.16 -12.25
N TYR A 308 -5.29 -20.17 -13.14
CA TYR A 308 -4.84 -18.78 -12.97
C TYR A 308 -5.96 -17.77 -13.22
N GLU A 309 -7.21 -18.24 -13.16
CA GLU A 309 -8.38 -17.42 -13.43
C GLU A 309 -8.44 -16.23 -12.46
N GLY A 310 -8.66 -15.03 -13.01
CA GLY A 310 -8.72 -13.81 -12.20
C GLY A 310 -7.38 -13.12 -11.96
N ASN A 311 -6.27 -13.57 -12.56
CA ASN A 311 -4.99 -12.84 -12.58
C ASN A 311 -5.04 -11.62 -13.51
N ALA A 312 -4.41 -10.51 -13.10
CA ALA A 312 -4.22 -9.36 -13.97
C ALA A 312 -3.32 -9.71 -15.15
N THR A 313 -3.58 -9.13 -16.32
CA THR A 313 -2.91 -9.53 -17.59
C THR A 313 -1.90 -8.52 -18.12
N ASN A 314 -1.72 -7.38 -17.44
CA ASN A 314 -0.74 -6.37 -17.81
C ASN A 314 0.71 -6.90 -17.78
N ILE A 315 1.35 -6.89 -18.95
CA ILE A 315 2.68 -7.50 -19.17
C ILE A 315 3.85 -6.79 -18.49
N ASP A 316 3.70 -5.51 -18.14
CA ASP A 316 4.74 -4.71 -17.49
C ASP A 316 4.62 -4.71 -15.96
N TRP A 317 3.57 -5.33 -15.40
CA TRP A 317 3.35 -5.31 -13.97
C TRP A 317 4.28 -6.28 -13.23
N ALA A 318 4.76 -5.86 -12.06
CA ALA A 318 5.60 -6.70 -11.21
C ALA A 318 4.89 -8.02 -10.89
N GLY A 319 5.62 -9.13 -10.94
CA GLY A 319 5.08 -10.46 -10.70
C GLY A 319 4.34 -11.11 -11.89
N ILE A 320 4.34 -10.48 -13.08
CA ILE A 320 3.94 -11.15 -14.33
C ILE A 320 4.71 -12.47 -14.48
N ASP A 321 4.02 -13.54 -14.90
CA ASP A 321 4.68 -14.83 -15.11
C ASP A 321 5.75 -14.69 -16.21
N PRO A 322 7.02 -14.99 -15.91
CA PRO A 322 8.12 -14.77 -16.83
C PRO A 322 8.20 -15.82 -17.94
N THR A 323 7.46 -16.92 -17.82
CA THR A 323 7.47 -18.04 -18.78
C THR A 323 6.25 -18.02 -19.68
N ASP A 324 5.09 -17.63 -19.15
CA ASP A 324 3.83 -17.55 -19.88
C ASP A 324 2.98 -16.40 -19.35
N SER A 325 3.07 -15.23 -19.99
CA SER A 325 2.31 -14.04 -19.63
C SER A 325 0.79 -14.23 -19.69
N SER A 326 0.27 -15.27 -20.36
CA SER A 326 -1.18 -15.55 -20.36
C SER A 326 -1.70 -16.00 -18.98
N LEU A 327 -0.80 -16.49 -18.12
CA LEU A 327 -1.09 -16.80 -16.72
C LEU A 327 -1.26 -15.54 -15.87
N GLY A 328 -0.86 -14.36 -16.38
CA GLY A 328 -0.98 -13.08 -15.71
C GLY A 328 0.00 -12.89 -14.56
N VAL A 329 -0.33 -11.98 -13.64
CA VAL A 329 0.47 -11.71 -12.43
C VAL A 329 0.33 -12.86 -11.43
N THR A 330 1.37 -13.69 -11.33
CA THR A 330 1.42 -14.92 -10.50
C THR A 330 2.29 -14.77 -9.26
N GLY A 331 3.18 -13.77 -9.23
CA GLY A 331 4.12 -13.53 -8.14
C GLY A 331 4.12 -12.10 -7.65
N THR A 332 5.14 -11.77 -6.85
CA THR A 332 5.29 -10.44 -6.21
C THR A 332 6.65 -9.80 -6.50
N VAL A 333 7.53 -10.48 -7.24
CA VAL A 333 8.87 -10.00 -7.54
C VAL A 333 8.81 -8.66 -8.28
N GLY A 334 9.47 -7.64 -7.72
CA GLY A 334 9.41 -6.26 -8.22
C GLY A 334 8.39 -5.38 -7.50
N SER A 335 7.72 -5.89 -6.47
CA SER A 335 6.88 -5.13 -5.55
C SER A 335 7.47 -5.05 -4.13
N GLY A 336 6.83 -4.26 -3.28
CA GLY A 336 7.14 -4.13 -1.86
C GLY A 336 6.13 -3.28 -1.12
N TYR A 337 6.49 -2.78 0.06
CA TYR A 337 5.58 -2.13 1.00
C TYR A 337 6.10 -0.78 1.51
N ARG A 338 5.18 0.16 1.76
CA ARG A 338 5.43 1.47 2.39
C ARG A 338 4.37 1.78 3.46
N GLY A 339 4.64 2.76 4.33
CA GLY A 339 3.63 3.38 5.19
C GLY A 339 3.34 2.71 6.53
N GLY A 340 3.81 1.49 6.79
CA GLY A 340 3.55 0.77 8.06
C GLY A 340 2.11 0.28 8.14
N ASN A 341 1.73 -0.42 9.22
CA ASN A 341 0.37 -0.92 9.42
C ASN A 341 -0.03 -0.90 10.90
N PHE A 342 -1.28 -1.24 11.21
CA PHE A 342 -1.82 -1.20 12.58
C PHE A 342 -1.04 -2.08 13.58
N GLN A 343 -0.23 -3.04 13.13
CA GLN A 343 0.60 -3.90 13.98
C GLN A 343 2.07 -3.44 14.06
N SER A 344 2.51 -2.52 13.19
CA SER A 344 3.89 -2.00 13.20
C SER A 344 4.20 -1.31 14.54
N SER A 345 5.24 -1.80 15.23
CA SER A 345 5.66 -1.28 16.53
C SER A 345 6.68 -0.13 16.42
N SER A 346 7.51 -0.17 15.37
CA SER A 346 8.50 0.85 15.08
C SER A 346 7.83 2.09 14.50
N ILE A 347 8.02 3.25 15.12
CA ILE A 347 7.50 4.51 14.59
C ILE A 347 8.11 4.86 13.22
N ARG A 348 9.28 4.32 12.91
CA ARG A 348 9.96 4.54 11.64
C ARG A 348 9.19 3.96 10.46
N ASP A 349 8.42 2.89 10.66
CA ASP A 349 7.69 2.22 9.57
C ASP A 349 6.69 3.14 8.87
N PHE A 350 6.22 4.17 9.57
CA PHE A 350 5.19 5.11 9.13
C PHE A 350 5.76 6.38 8.48
N GLN A 351 7.08 6.58 8.53
CA GLN A 351 7.75 7.75 7.96
C GLN A 351 7.78 7.64 6.43
N VAL A 352 7.62 8.78 5.76
CA VAL A 352 7.45 8.84 4.30
C VAL A 352 8.63 8.19 3.58
N SER A 353 9.88 8.42 4.02
CA SER A 353 11.09 7.90 3.37
C SER A 353 11.48 6.47 3.77
N THR A 354 10.76 5.79 4.66
CA THR A 354 11.18 4.47 5.19
C THR A 354 11.03 3.33 4.19
N ARG A 355 12.14 2.89 3.60
CA ARG A 355 12.13 1.94 2.47
C ARG A 355 12.61 0.52 2.79
N THR A 356 12.70 0.15 4.07
CA THR A 356 13.15 -1.18 4.52
C THR A 356 12.44 -2.34 3.81
N ASN A 357 11.14 -2.19 3.55
CA ASN A 357 10.32 -3.24 2.91
C ASN A 357 9.96 -2.90 1.46
N ALA A 358 10.54 -1.85 0.87
CA ALA A 358 10.13 -1.35 -0.42
C ALA A 358 10.53 -2.28 -1.59
N ALA A 359 11.52 -3.17 -1.40
CA ALA A 359 12.02 -4.10 -2.41
C ALA A 359 12.10 -5.56 -1.91
N ARG A 360 11.25 -5.91 -0.94
CA ARG A 360 11.48 -7.03 -0.02
C ARG A 360 11.41 -8.44 -0.63
N ASP A 361 10.59 -8.66 -1.65
CA ASP A 361 10.18 -10.03 -1.98
C ASP A 361 11.22 -10.82 -2.78
N ALA A 362 11.98 -11.69 -2.11
CA ALA A 362 13.03 -12.52 -2.71
C ALA A 362 12.55 -13.38 -3.88
N ASP A 363 13.44 -13.61 -4.84
CA ASP A 363 13.21 -14.30 -6.13
C ASP A 363 12.87 -15.80 -6.02
N SER A 364 12.35 -16.29 -4.89
CA SER A 364 11.87 -17.68 -4.81
C SER A 364 10.81 -17.87 -3.74
N LEU A 365 9.87 -18.74 -4.08
CA LEU A 365 8.70 -19.20 -3.31
C LEU A 365 7.45 -18.33 -3.52
N GLY A 366 6.78 -18.59 -4.65
CA GLY A 366 5.40 -18.21 -4.84
C GLY A 366 4.56 -18.70 -3.67
N TYR A 367 3.94 -17.76 -2.96
CA TYR A 367 2.50 -17.67 -2.80
C TYR A 367 2.19 -16.21 -2.53
N SER A 368 1.14 -15.73 -3.18
CA SER A 368 0.35 -14.54 -2.91
C SER A 368 -0.04 -14.42 -1.43
N GLN A 369 0.92 -14.09 -0.55
CA GLN A 369 0.66 -13.95 0.88
C GLN A 369 -0.21 -12.72 1.10
N ARG A 370 -1.47 -12.96 1.48
CA ARG A 370 -2.47 -11.93 1.82
C ARG A 370 -2.23 -11.28 3.17
N TYR A 371 -1.44 -11.95 4.00
CA TYR A 371 -0.77 -11.43 5.17
C TYR A 371 0.66 -11.92 5.10
N ASP A 372 1.64 -11.02 5.15
CA ASP A 372 3.04 -11.45 5.12
C ASP A 372 3.48 -11.87 6.52
N ALA A 373 3.35 -13.16 6.79
CA ALA A 373 3.67 -13.74 8.09
C ALA A 373 5.17 -13.64 8.44
N SER A 374 6.05 -13.48 7.45
CA SER A 374 7.49 -13.44 7.69
C SER A 374 7.99 -12.08 8.21
N SER A 375 7.28 -10.99 7.93
CA SER A 375 7.53 -9.68 8.56
C SER A 375 6.35 -9.14 9.36
N GLY A 376 5.27 -9.90 9.49
CA GLY A 376 4.06 -9.46 10.19
C GLY A 376 3.42 -8.23 9.56
N ILE A 377 3.47 -8.12 8.23
CA ILE A 377 2.90 -6.98 7.50
C ILE A 377 1.44 -7.27 7.18
N PHE A 378 0.57 -6.33 7.56
CA PHE A 378 -0.79 -6.23 7.07
C PHE A 378 -0.84 -5.16 5.99
N GLN A 379 -1.21 -5.56 4.78
CA GLN A 379 -1.30 -4.67 3.64
C GLN A 379 -2.74 -4.45 3.19
N GLY A 380 -2.95 -3.28 2.60
CA GLY A 380 -4.17 -2.90 1.90
C GLY A 380 -3.85 -2.61 0.43
N GLY A 381 -4.80 -1.98 -0.26
CA GLY A 381 -4.62 -1.62 -1.67
C GLY A 381 -4.81 -0.13 -1.85
N ARG A 382 -3.83 0.55 -2.46
CA ARG A 382 -4.04 1.89 -3.01
C ARG A 382 -3.52 1.94 -4.41
N LEU A 383 -4.38 2.41 -5.30
CA LEU A 383 -4.13 2.41 -6.72
C LEU A 383 -4.17 3.83 -7.27
N VAL A 384 -3.57 3.96 -8.43
CA VAL A 384 -3.46 5.23 -9.12
C VAL A 384 -3.86 5.08 -10.59
N ARG A 385 -4.07 6.22 -11.25
CA ARG A 385 -4.31 6.30 -12.69
C ARG A 385 -3.51 7.46 -13.25
N THR A 386 -2.62 7.19 -14.20
CA THR A 386 -1.86 8.24 -14.92
C THR A 386 -2.84 9.23 -15.54
N ALA A 387 -2.62 10.53 -15.33
CA ALA A 387 -3.45 11.55 -15.94
C ALA A 387 -3.22 11.60 -17.47
N PRO A 388 -4.22 12.05 -18.26
CA PRO A 388 -4.13 12.15 -19.71
C PRO A 388 -2.98 13.03 -20.22
#